data_AF-A0A5C7YZD3-F1
#
_entry.id   AF-A0A5C7YZD3-F1
#
_cell.length_a   1.000
_cell.length_b   1.000
_cell.length_c   1.000
_cell.angle_alpha   90.00
_cell.angle_beta   90.00
_cell.angle_gamma   90.00
#
_symmetry.space_group_name_H-M   'P 1'
#
loop_
_entity.id
_entity.type
_entity.pdbx_description
1 polymer ?
#
loop_
_entity_poly.entity_id
_entity_poly.type
_entity_poly.pdbx_seq_one_letter_code
_entity_poly.pdbx_strand_id
1 'polypeptide(L)'
;MLKTVINMLGNKCPNCNKGKIFEKGLLHFSFSFPKMHENCSNCGTKFEKEPGFFFGAMFVSYGLGVAEALMTYFICMPFFKETFDLRIIPIIGAVILSLTLVNIKLSRIIWIYMFKEYSM
;
A
#
# COMPACT_ATOMS: atom_id res chain seq x y z
N MET A 1 4.55 -17.93 4.87
CA MET A 1 3.52 -17.27 4.05
C MET A 1 2.63 -16.35 4.90
N LEU A 2 1.70 -16.88 5.72
CA LEU A 2 0.71 -16.07 6.45
C LEU A 2 1.33 -15.04 7.44
N LYS A 3 2.35 -15.43 8.21
CA LYS A 3 3.04 -14.53 9.16
C LYS A 3 3.71 -13.33 8.47
N THR A 4 4.21 -13.51 7.25
CA THR A 4 4.86 -12.43 6.47
C THR A 4 3.82 -11.40 6.03
N VAL A 5 2.66 -11.87 5.54
CA VAL A 5 1.55 -10.99 5.12
C VAL A 5 0.98 -10.19 6.30
N ILE A 6 0.81 -10.84 7.46
CA ILE A 6 0.37 -10.15 8.69
C ILE A 6 1.38 -9.08 9.12
N ASN A 7 2.69 -9.35 8.98
CA ASN A 7 3.72 -8.39 9.30
C ASN A 7 3.82 -7.25 8.28
N MET A 8 3.57 -7.51 6.99
CA MET A 8 3.42 -6.49 5.95
C MET A 8 2.27 -5.53 6.29
N LEU A 9 1.07 -6.05 6.55
CA LEU A 9 -0.10 -5.25 6.93
C LEU A 9 0.11 -4.51 8.26
N GLY A 10 0.87 -5.13 9.17
CA GLY A 10 1.26 -4.55 10.46
C GLY A 10 2.34 -3.47 10.41
N ASN A 11 2.77 -3.03 9.22
CA ASN A 11 3.81 -2.00 9.06
C ASN A 11 5.15 -2.38 9.73
N LYS A 12 5.47 -3.68 9.78
CA LYS A 12 6.68 -4.21 10.43
C LYS A 12 7.84 -4.33 9.44
N CYS A 13 9.04 -4.12 9.95
CA CYS A 13 10.29 -4.30 9.20
C CYS A 13 10.40 -5.75 8.68
N PRO A 14 10.72 -5.96 7.39
CA PRO A 14 10.81 -7.29 6.81
C PRO A 14 11.97 -8.12 7.39
N ASN A 15 13.01 -7.46 7.91
CA ASN A 15 14.19 -8.10 8.47
C ASN A 15 13.95 -8.58 9.92
N CYS A 16 13.68 -7.65 10.84
CA CYS A 16 13.53 -7.98 12.27
C CYS A 16 12.09 -8.25 12.73
N ASN A 17 11.07 -7.97 11.91
CA ASN A 17 9.63 -8.09 12.24
C ASN A 17 9.17 -7.28 13.49
N LYS A 18 10.03 -6.43 14.06
CA LYS A 18 9.76 -5.67 15.30
C LYS A 18 9.70 -4.16 15.07
N GLY A 19 10.61 -3.60 14.26
CA GLY A 19 10.61 -2.18 13.95
C GLY A 19 9.45 -1.78 13.01
N LYS A 20 9.02 -0.52 13.08
CA LYS A 20 7.98 0.04 12.22
C LYS A 20 8.60 0.73 11.00
N ILE A 21 7.99 0.58 9.82
CA ILE A 21 8.47 1.23 8.58
C ILE A 21 7.98 2.69 8.54
N PHE A 22 6.68 2.90 8.80
CA PHE A 22 6.09 4.24 8.93
C PHE A 22 5.91 4.65 10.39
N GLU A 23 6.06 5.95 10.65
CA GLU A 23 5.89 6.56 11.98
C GLU A 23 4.45 6.37 12.50
N LYS A 24 3.47 6.49 11.59
CA LYS A 24 2.05 6.24 11.86
C LYS A 24 1.59 4.93 11.21
N GLY A 25 0.59 4.30 11.82
CA GLY A 25 0.02 3.03 11.33
C GLY A 25 -0.56 3.11 9.91
N LEU A 26 -0.77 1.94 9.30
CA LEU A 26 -1.25 1.80 7.92
C LEU A 26 -2.60 2.53 7.70
N LEU A 27 -3.57 2.29 8.59
CA LEU A 27 -4.92 2.88 8.58
C LEU A 27 -5.00 4.33 9.09
N HIS A 28 -3.88 4.97 9.42
CA HIS A 28 -3.93 6.36 9.87
C HIS A 28 -4.13 7.30 8.67
N PHE A 29 -5.36 7.78 8.49
CA PHE A 29 -5.77 8.81 7.52
C PHE A 29 -5.27 10.20 7.94
N SER A 30 -3.94 10.39 7.95
CA SER A 30 -3.38 11.74 8.08
C SER A 30 -3.45 12.40 6.72
N PHE A 31 -4.01 13.61 6.62
CA PHE A 31 -3.93 14.46 5.42
C PHE A 31 -2.49 14.93 5.09
N SER A 32 -1.50 14.47 5.85
CA SER A 32 -0.09 14.78 5.66
C SER A 32 0.60 13.60 4.97
N PHE A 33 1.61 13.90 4.17
CA PHE A 33 2.41 12.88 3.50
C PHE A 33 2.90 11.83 4.52
N PRO A 34 2.76 10.52 4.20
CA PRO A 34 3.15 9.47 5.13
C PRO A 34 4.65 9.53 5.39
N LYS A 35 5.02 9.91 6.62
CA LYS A 35 6.41 9.93 7.07
C LYS A 35 6.91 8.52 7.31
N MET A 36 7.94 8.15 6.56
CA MET A 36 8.64 6.87 6.66
C MET A 36 9.93 7.07 7.44
N HIS A 37 10.30 6.09 8.26
CA HIS A 37 11.63 6.07 8.85
C HIS A 37 12.67 5.76 7.77
N GLU A 38 13.85 6.37 7.84
CA GLU A 38 14.96 6.03 6.93
C GLU A 38 15.58 4.67 7.29
N ASN A 39 15.73 4.42 8.60
CA ASN A 39 16.31 3.20 9.15
C ASN A 39 15.36 2.55 10.16
N CYS A 40 15.41 1.23 10.25
CA CYS A 40 14.67 0.49 11.26
C CYS A 40 15.26 0.70 12.67
N SER A 41 14.45 1.17 13.61
CA SER A 41 14.89 1.44 15.00
C SER A 41 15.45 0.23 15.76
N ASN A 42 15.06 -1.00 15.39
CA ASN A 42 15.48 -2.22 16.09
C ASN A 42 16.71 -2.91 15.47
N CYS A 43 16.91 -2.85 14.14
CA CYS A 43 17.97 -3.58 13.46
C CYS A 43 18.87 -2.71 12.58
N GLY A 44 18.63 -1.39 12.55
CA GLY A 44 19.42 -0.44 11.77
C GLY A 44 19.29 -0.56 10.25
N THR A 45 18.48 -1.49 9.73
CA THR A 45 18.32 -1.69 8.29
C THR A 45 17.75 -0.45 7.63
N LYS A 46 18.45 0.09 6.62
CA LYS A 46 17.99 1.20 5.80
C LYS A 46 16.88 0.74 4.86
N PHE A 47 15.74 1.42 4.89
CA PHE A 47 14.58 1.08 4.06
C PHE A 47 14.73 1.60 2.63
N GLU A 48 15.32 2.77 2.46
CA GLU A 48 15.68 3.32 1.14
C GLU A 48 17.13 2.98 0.82
N LYS A 49 17.32 1.99 -0.06
CA LYS A 49 18.66 1.51 -0.43
C LYS A 49 19.38 2.50 -1.34
N GLU A 50 18.66 2.97 -2.36
CA GLU A 50 19.17 3.82 -3.44
C GLU A 50 18.27 5.05 -3.60
N PRO A 51 18.81 6.19 -4.05
CA PRO A 51 17.99 7.35 -4.35
C PRO A 51 16.98 6.98 -5.44
N GLY A 52 15.69 7.18 -5.16
CA GLY A 52 14.63 6.83 -6.11
C GLY A 52 14.17 5.37 -6.05
N PHE A 53 14.60 4.59 -5.05
CA PHE A 53 14.17 3.20 -4.86
C PHE A 53 12.64 3.01 -4.91
N PHE A 54 11.85 4.02 -4.53
CA PHE A 54 10.40 3.98 -4.52
C PHE A 54 9.72 4.30 -5.86
N PHE A 55 10.45 4.56 -6.95
CA PHE A 55 9.84 4.71 -8.27
C PHE A 55 9.05 3.46 -8.67
N GLY A 56 9.61 2.28 -8.38
CA GLY A 56 8.92 1.01 -8.62
C GLY A 56 7.66 0.81 -7.77
N ALA A 57 7.66 1.33 -6.53
CA ALA A 57 6.48 1.30 -5.67
C ALA A 57 5.30 2.07 -6.27
N MET A 58 5.51 3.05 -7.15
CA MET A 58 4.43 3.74 -7.86
C MET A 58 3.65 2.79 -8.78
N PHE A 59 4.32 1.89 -9.48
CA PHE A 59 3.66 0.88 -10.32
C PHE A 59 2.85 -0.11 -9.49
N VAL A 60 3.35 -0.50 -8.31
CA VAL A 60 2.59 -1.33 -7.36
C VAL A 60 1.32 -0.60 -6.90
N SER A 61 1.43 0.71 -6.61
CA SER A 61 0.26 1.52 -6.24
C SER A 61 -0.78 1.60 -7.37
N TYR A 62 -0.32 1.66 -8.62
CA TYR A 62 -1.22 1.63 -9.77
C TYR A 62 -1.96 0.28 -9.88
N GLY A 63 -1.24 -0.84 -9.73
CA GLY A 63 -1.84 -2.16 -9.71
C GLY A 63 -2.88 -2.33 -8.60
N LEU A 64 -2.61 -1.80 -7.40
CA LEU A 64 -3.59 -1.78 -6.30
C LEU A 64 -4.84 -0.96 -6.66
N GLY A 65 -4.67 0.22 -7.26
CA GLY A 65 -5.80 1.05 -7.69
C GLY A 65 -6.68 0.39 -8.75
N VAL A 66 -6.07 -0.33 -9.71
CA VAL A 66 -6.82 -1.12 -10.70
C VAL A 66 -7.59 -2.25 -10.03
N ALA A 67 -6.97 -2.96 -9.08
CA ALA A 67 -7.65 -4.00 -8.31
C ALA A 67 -8.83 -3.45 -7.51
N GLU A 68 -8.67 -2.28 -6.87
CA GLU A 68 -9.75 -1.59 -6.15
C GLU A 68 -10.90 -1.18 -7.08
N ALA A 69 -10.58 -0.66 -8.27
CA ALA A 69 -11.58 -0.29 -9.26
C ALA A 69 -12.41 -1.52 -9.70
N LEU A 70 -11.74 -2.63 -10.01
CA LEU A 70 -12.40 -3.87 -10.41
C LEU A 70 -13.25 -4.43 -9.27
N MET A 71 -12.72 -4.48 -8.04
CA MET A 71 -13.48 -4.93 -6.87
C MET A 71 -14.73 -4.07 -6.65
N THR A 72 -14.60 -2.75 -6.73
CA THR A 72 -15.73 -1.83 -6.58
C THR A 72 -16.77 -2.06 -7.67
N TYR A 73 -16.34 -2.23 -8.92
CA TYR A 73 -17.24 -2.53 -10.04
C TYR A 73 -18.03 -3.83 -9.81
N PHE A 74 -17.35 -4.94 -9.47
CA PHE A 74 -18.02 -6.22 -9.24
C PHE A 74 -18.97 -6.20 -8.04
N ILE A 75 -18.65 -5.44 -6.99
CA ILE A 75 -19.52 -5.27 -5.81
C ILE A 75 -20.74 -4.41 -6.16
N CYS A 76 -20.57 -3.36 -6.97
CA CYS A 76 -21.66 -2.46 -7.35
C CYS A 76 -22.57 -3.07 -8.43
N MET A 77 -22.04 -3.85 -9.36
CA MET A 77 -22.77 -4.45 -10.49
C MET A 77 -24.15 -5.04 -10.12
N PRO A 78 -24.31 -5.88 -9.06
CA PRO A 78 -25.62 -6.45 -8.72
C PRO A 78 -26.68 -5.43 -8.25
N PHE A 79 -26.27 -4.21 -7.88
CA PHE A 79 -27.18 -3.16 -7.42
C PHE A 79 -27.73 -2.29 -8.55
N PHE A 80 -27.19 -2.40 -9.76
CA PHE A 80 -27.62 -1.63 -10.93
C PHE A 80 -28.30 -2.54 -11.96
N LYS A 81 -29.34 -2.03 -12.64
CA LYS A 81 -30.10 -2.79 -13.64
C LYS A 81 -29.38 -2.90 -14.98
N GLU A 82 -28.60 -1.87 -15.32
CA GLU A 82 -27.83 -1.80 -16.56
C GLU A 82 -26.41 -2.34 -16.32
N THR A 83 -25.86 -3.06 -17.30
CA THR A 83 -24.48 -3.57 -17.25
C THR A 83 -23.44 -2.45 -17.25
N PHE A 84 -23.76 -1.29 -17.85
CA PHE A 84 -22.90 -0.10 -17.85
C PHE A 84 -23.66 1.11 -17.33
N ASP A 85 -23.81 1.22 -16.02
CA ASP A 85 -24.33 2.44 -15.39
C ASP A 85 -23.20 3.44 -15.12
N LEU A 86 -23.30 4.64 -15.74
CA LEU A 86 -22.34 5.74 -15.56
C LEU A 86 -22.24 6.20 -14.09
N ARG A 87 -23.24 5.89 -13.25
CA ARG A 87 -23.23 6.19 -11.81
C ARG A 87 -22.17 5.42 -11.04
N ILE A 88 -21.63 4.33 -11.59
CA ILE A 88 -20.57 3.54 -10.95
C ILE A 88 -19.22 4.28 -11.02
N ILE A 89 -18.98 5.10 -12.04
CA ILE A 89 -17.73 5.85 -12.25
C ILE A 89 -17.39 6.76 -11.05
N PRO A 90 -18.29 7.65 -10.57
CA PRO A 90 -17.99 8.48 -9.40
C PRO A 90 -17.82 7.66 -8.12
N ILE A 91 -18.44 6.48 -8.00
CA ILE A 91 -18.27 5.59 -6.85
C ILE A 91 -16.85 5.02 -6.84
N ILE A 92 -16.37 4.52 -7.98
CA ILE A 92 -14.98 4.05 -8.13
C ILE A 92 -14.01 5.19 -7.81
N GLY A 93 -14.25 6.38 -8.34
CA GLY A 93 -13.42 7.56 -8.06
C GLY A 93 -13.37 7.90 -6.56
N ALA A 94 -14.52 7.88 -5.88
CA ALA A 94 -14.59 8.15 -4.45
C ALA A 94 -13.85 7.09 -3.60
N VAL A 95 -13.94 5.80 -3.97
CA VAL A 95 -13.24 4.70 -3.30
C VAL A 95 -11.72 4.86 -3.45
N ILE A 96 -11.23 5.03 -4.68
CA ILE A 96 -9.79 5.19 -4.94
C ILE A 96 -9.24 6.42 -4.24
N LEU A 97 -9.95 7.55 -4.30
CA LEU A 97 -9.54 8.79 -3.62
C LEU A 97 -9.45 8.59 -2.11
N SER A 98 -10.43 7.90 -1.53
CA SER A 98 -10.46 7.60 -0.09
C SER A 98 -9.28 6.70 0.30
N LEU A 99 -8.98 5.67 -0.49
CA LEU A 99 -7.91 4.71 -0.18
C LEU A 99 -6.52 5.13 -0.65
N THR A 100 -6.38 6.27 -1.35
CA THR A 100 -5.10 6.73 -1.92
C THR A 100 -3.94 6.74 -0.91
N LEU A 101 -4.17 7.24 0.31
CA LEU A 101 -3.14 7.26 1.35
C LEU A 101 -2.71 5.87 1.81
N VAL A 102 -3.65 4.92 1.81
CA VAL A 102 -3.39 3.52 2.17
C VAL A 102 -2.60 2.84 1.05
N ASN A 103 -2.98 3.07 -0.22
CA ASN A 103 -2.29 2.55 -1.39
C ASN A 103 -0.83 3.00 -1.46
N ILE A 104 -0.54 4.27 -1.17
CA ILE A 104 0.84 4.78 -1.14
C ILE A 104 1.67 4.07 -0.04
N LYS A 105 1.11 3.84 1.15
CA LYS A 105 1.84 3.12 2.22
C LYS A 105 2.02 1.65 1.87
N LEU A 106 0.94 0.98 1.45
CA LEU A 106 0.95 -0.44 1.10
C LEU A 106 1.91 -0.73 -0.03
N SER A 107 1.89 0.07 -1.09
CA SER A 107 2.78 -0.12 -2.24
C SER A 107 4.26 -0.04 -1.83
N ARG A 108 4.65 0.91 -0.98
CA ARG A 108 6.01 1.01 -0.44
C ARG A 108 6.38 -0.18 0.45
N ILE A 109 5.45 -0.67 1.28
CA ILE A 109 5.70 -1.86 2.12
C ILE A 109 5.88 -3.09 1.24
N ILE A 110 4.96 -3.33 0.29
CA ILE A 110 5.03 -4.46 -0.64
C ILE A 110 6.36 -4.43 -1.39
N TRP A 111 6.76 -3.26 -1.88
CA TRP A 111 8.03 -3.08 -2.56
C TRP A 111 9.24 -3.42 -1.67
N ILE A 112 9.28 -2.89 -0.44
CA ILE A 112 10.34 -3.20 0.54
C ILE A 112 10.42 -4.70 0.82
N TYR A 113 9.29 -5.39 0.95
CA TYR A 113 9.26 -6.82 1.21
C TYR A 113 9.67 -7.65 -0.01
N MET A 114 9.31 -7.22 -1.23
CA MET A 114 9.71 -7.88 -2.48
C MET A 114 11.22 -7.82 -2.68
N PHE A 115 11.85 -6.70 -2.31
CA PHE A 115 13.31 -6.50 -2.42
C PHE A 115 14.06 -6.74 -1.10
N LYS A 116 13.48 -7.49 -0.16
CA LYS A 116 14.15 -7.83 1.11
C LYS A 116 15.43 -8.63 0.89
N GLU A 117 15.44 -9.56 -0.07
CA GLU A 117 16.58 -10.45 -0.31
C GLU A 117 17.76 -9.73 -0.96
N TYR A 118 17.52 -8.67 -1.73
CA TYR A 118 18.58 -7.80 -2.29
C TYR A 118 19.39 -7.03 -1.21
N SER A 119 19.20 -7.30 0.09
CA SER A 119 19.95 -6.67 1.19
C SER A 119 20.64 -7.66 2.12
N MET A 120 20.62 -8.95 1.79
CA MET A 120 21.47 -9.94 2.46
C MET A 120 22.75 -10.18 1.66
#